data_AF-A0A7Z0EMQ9-F1
#
_entry.id   AF-A0A7Z0EMQ9-F1
#
_cell.length_a   1.000
_cell.length_b   1.000
_cell.length_c   1.000
_cell.angle_alpha   90.00
_cell.angle_beta   90.00
_cell.angle_gamma   90.00
#
_symmetry.space_group_name_H-M   'P 1'
#
loop_
_entity.id
_entity.type
_entity.pdbx_description
1 polymer ?
#
loop_
_entity_poly.entity_id
_entity_poly.type
_entity_poly.pdbx_seq_one_letter_code
_entity_poly.pdbx_strand_id
1 'polypeptide(L)'
;MPPIPSPEDVLRSVVRGRTTRFEVPEGTASIVAGRLRRQLAEQDVLVFAGSSSQCTALRLMGTDEAERIRPELDALVADFRVLARTLSRHYDQGTLHEDVWCVEPHGVHLGFVNRDTGVIVEAHAGDPDDLDPYFLLLFAETTGAYPGVLDACVHGFHDMCHLFEVAGLL
;
A
#
# COMPACT_ATOMS: atom_id res chain seq x y z
N MET A 1 -2.59 26.01 23.67
CA MET A 1 -1.94 24.80 23.13
C MET A 1 -3.03 23.79 22.79
N PRO A 2 -2.97 23.11 21.63
CA PRO A 2 -3.91 22.06 21.32
C PRO A 2 -3.77 20.91 22.34
N PRO A 3 -4.87 20.29 22.80
CA PRO A 3 -4.81 19.15 23.70
C PRO A 3 -4.27 17.91 22.96
N ILE A 4 -3.58 17.03 23.68
CA ILE A 4 -3.16 15.75 23.11
C ILE A 4 -4.40 14.82 23.08
N PRO A 5 -4.79 14.26 21.92
CA PRO A 5 -5.95 13.37 21.84
C PRO A 5 -5.73 12.08 22.65
N SER A 6 -6.79 11.60 23.28
CA SER A 6 -6.82 10.27 23.90
C SER A 6 -7.11 9.18 22.85
N PRO A 7 -6.82 7.89 23.14
CA PRO A 7 -7.22 6.78 22.28
C PRO A 7 -8.73 6.77 21.97
N GLU A 8 -9.56 7.08 22.96
CA GLU A 8 -11.03 7.13 22.80
C GLU A 8 -11.46 8.27 21.87
N ASP A 9 -10.79 9.42 21.91
CA ASP A 9 -11.05 10.53 20.98
C ASP A 9 -10.73 10.12 19.55
N VAL A 10 -9.62 9.42 19.35
CA VAL A 10 -9.22 8.88 18.04
C VAL A 10 -10.25 7.88 17.56
N LEU A 11 -10.60 6.87 18.37
CA LEU A 11 -11.53 5.81 17.98
C LEU A 11 -12.92 6.33 17.60
N ARG A 12 -13.41 7.35 18.31
CA ARG A 12 -14.70 8.00 18.00
C ARG A 12 -14.68 8.84 16.73
N SER A 13 -13.51 9.34 16.35
CA SER A 13 -13.38 10.27 15.22
C SER A 13 -13.03 9.56 13.91
N VAL A 14 -12.31 8.44 13.98
CA VAL A 14 -11.80 7.76 12.79
C VAL A 14 -12.90 6.91 12.15
N VAL A 15 -13.16 7.18 10.87
CA VAL A 15 -14.09 6.45 10.02
C VAL A 15 -13.31 5.93 8.81
N ARG A 16 -13.56 4.68 8.41
CA ARG A 16 -12.89 4.09 7.26
C ARG A 16 -13.15 4.88 5.97
N GLY A 17 -12.13 4.99 5.12
CA GLY A 17 -12.19 5.78 3.89
C GLY A 17 -12.11 7.29 4.15
N ARG A 18 -11.92 7.73 5.41
CA ARG A 18 -11.69 9.14 5.75
C ARG A 18 -10.43 9.34 6.57
N THR A 19 -9.59 10.24 6.11
CA THR A 19 -8.41 10.68 6.85
C THR A 19 -8.82 11.59 8.00
N THR A 20 -8.45 11.22 9.24
CA THR A 20 -8.68 12.06 10.43
C THR A 20 -7.37 12.71 10.86
N ARG A 21 -7.41 14.02 11.12
CA ARG A 21 -6.22 14.79 11.54
C ARG A 21 -6.43 15.39 12.91
N PHE A 22 -5.40 15.37 13.74
CA PHE A 22 -5.38 15.94 15.07
C PHE A 22 -4.20 16.90 15.19
N GLU A 23 -4.47 18.12 15.62
CA GLU A 23 -3.44 19.07 16.01
C GLU A 23 -2.92 18.72 17.40
N VAL A 24 -1.61 18.81 17.57
CA VAL A 24 -0.88 18.52 18.81
C VAL A 24 0.20 19.57 19.02
N PRO A 25 0.74 19.73 20.25
CA PRO A 25 1.80 20.71 20.48
C PRO A 25 2.98 20.52 19.53
N GLU A 26 3.56 21.63 19.08
CA GLU A 26 4.68 21.61 18.14
C GLU A 26 5.86 20.76 18.66
N GLY A 27 6.43 19.95 17.78
CA GLY A 27 7.54 19.04 18.09
C GLY A 27 7.11 17.76 18.80
N THR A 28 5.82 17.55 19.10
CA THR A 28 5.35 16.37 19.84
C THR A 28 4.66 15.31 18.97
N ALA A 29 4.36 15.60 17.71
CA ALA A 29 3.55 14.72 16.86
C ALA A 29 4.08 13.29 16.73
N SER A 30 5.38 13.08 16.52
CA SER A 30 5.95 11.75 16.41
C SER A 30 5.82 10.94 17.70
N ILE A 31 5.99 11.57 18.86
CA ILE A 31 5.87 10.93 20.17
C ILE A 31 4.40 10.58 20.44
N VAL A 32 3.49 11.52 20.17
CA VAL A 32 2.04 11.31 20.34
C VAL A 32 1.53 10.20 19.42
N ALA A 33 1.90 10.23 18.13
CA ALA A 33 1.53 9.20 17.16
C ALA A 33 2.07 7.83 17.58
N GLY A 34 3.33 7.74 17.99
CA GLY A 34 3.92 6.49 18.47
C GLY A 34 3.23 5.94 19.72
N ARG A 35 2.82 6.81 20.66
CA ARG A 35 2.03 6.41 21.82
C ARG A 35 0.66 5.87 21.42
N LEU A 36 -0.08 6.62 20.60
CA LEU A 36 -1.42 6.24 20.16
C LEU A 36 -1.41 4.94 19.36
N ARG A 37 -0.43 4.76 18.47
CA ARG A 37 -0.26 3.52 17.70
C ARG A 37 -0.13 2.29 18.60
N ARG A 38 0.66 2.37 19.68
CA ARG A 38 0.78 1.26 20.65
C ARG A 38 -0.52 1.01 21.42
N GLN A 39 -1.25 2.06 21.77
CA GLN A 39 -2.50 1.95 22.51
C GLN A 39 -3.68 1.46 21.64
N LEU A 40 -3.55 1.56 20.32
CA LEU A 40 -4.60 1.24 19.34
C LEU A 40 -4.22 0.06 18.43
N ALA A 41 -3.16 -0.70 18.77
CA ALA A 41 -2.61 -1.74 17.90
C ALA A 41 -3.62 -2.83 17.52
N GLU A 42 -4.56 -3.14 18.42
CA GLU A 42 -5.60 -4.18 18.21
C GLU A 42 -6.92 -3.61 17.67
N GLN A 43 -6.92 -2.36 17.17
CA GLN A 43 -8.15 -1.65 16.80
C GLN A 43 -8.21 -1.25 15.32
N ASP A 44 -7.33 -1.82 14.49
CA ASP A 44 -7.21 -1.53 13.06
C ASP A 44 -7.08 -0.02 12.76
N VAL A 45 -6.42 0.72 13.66
CA VAL A 45 -6.18 2.16 13.50
C VAL A 45 -4.69 2.43 13.37
N LEU A 46 -4.30 2.93 12.20
CA LEU A 46 -2.96 3.44 11.95
C LEU A 46 -2.89 4.91 12.38
N VAL A 47 -1.90 5.24 13.23
CA VAL A 47 -1.58 6.62 13.60
C VAL A 47 -0.13 6.95 13.25
N PHE A 48 0.08 8.07 12.56
CA PHE A 48 1.41 8.59 12.20
C PHE A 48 1.47 10.11 12.27
N ALA A 49 2.68 10.66 12.35
CA ALA A 49 2.89 12.11 12.30
C ALA A 49 2.91 12.57 10.83
N GLY A 50 2.06 13.54 10.49
CA GLY A 50 2.08 14.19 9.18
C GLY A 50 3.00 15.42 9.14
N SER A 51 3.22 16.05 10.29
CA SER A 51 4.13 17.17 10.47
C SER A 51 4.63 17.23 11.92
N SER A 52 5.35 18.28 12.32
CA SER A 52 5.79 18.48 13.71
C SER A 52 4.63 18.74 14.70
N SER A 53 3.47 19.20 14.21
CA SER A 53 2.31 19.58 15.03
C SER A 53 1.03 18.81 14.67
N GLN A 54 1.09 17.86 13.75
CA GLN A 54 -0.10 17.14 13.27
C GLN A 54 0.09 15.63 13.27
N CYS A 55 -0.88 14.93 13.86
CA CYS A 55 -1.04 13.49 13.73
C CYS A 55 -2.16 13.18 12.73
N THR A 56 -1.98 12.14 11.93
CA THR A 56 -3.00 11.57 11.06
C THR A 56 -3.38 10.18 11.58
N ALA A 57 -4.68 9.87 11.58
CA ALA A 57 -5.20 8.56 11.89
C ALA A 57 -6.10 8.04 10.76
N LEU A 58 -5.95 6.76 10.44
CA LEU A 58 -6.71 6.02 9.42
C LEU A 58 -7.30 4.77 10.07
N ARG A 59 -8.53 4.41 9.71
CA ARG A 59 -9.09 3.10 10.05
C ARG A 59 -8.83 2.19 8.88
N LEU A 60 -7.90 1.27 9.09
CA LEU A 60 -7.52 0.25 8.14
C LEU A 60 -8.64 -0.79 8.03
N MET A 61 -8.47 -1.71 7.09
CA MET A 61 -9.29 -2.90 7.08
C MET A 61 -9.08 -3.78 8.30
N GLY A 62 -10.15 -4.44 8.75
CA GLY A 62 -10.06 -5.39 9.85
C GLY A 62 -9.59 -6.76 9.37
N THR A 63 -9.04 -7.56 10.30
CA THR A 63 -8.50 -8.89 10.01
C THR A 63 -9.50 -9.81 9.30
N ASP A 64 -10.76 -9.86 9.74
CA ASP A 64 -11.80 -10.69 9.09
C ASP A 64 -12.06 -10.28 7.63
N GLU A 65 -11.84 -9.03 7.28
CA GLU A 65 -11.95 -8.57 5.91
C GLU A 65 -10.70 -8.94 5.10
N ALA A 66 -9.52 -8.74 5.67
CA ALA A 66 -8.25 -9.16 5.07
C ALA A 66 -8.24 -10.67 4.77
N GLU A 67 -8.72 -11.49 5.71
CA GLU A 67 -8.85 -12.94 5.53
C GLU A 67 -9.84 -13.30 4.41
N ARG A 68 -10.95 -12.56 4.28
CA ARG A 68 -11.93 -12.79 3.21
C ARG A 68 -11.38 -12.46 1.82
N ILE A 69 -10.57 -11.42 1.70
CA ILE A 69 -9.97 -11.04 0.40
C ILE A 69 -8.67 -11.79 0.10
N ARG A 70 -8.19 -12.64 1.02
CA ARG A 70 -6.93 -13.37 0.87
C ARG A 70 -6.82 -14.17 -0.44
N PRO A 71 -7.83 -14.93 -0.89
CA PRO A 71 -7.72 -15.67 -2.16
C PRO A 71 -7.53 -14.75 -3.38
N GLU A 72 -8.13 -13.56 -3.35
CA GLU A 72 -8.01 -12.58 -4.43
C GLU A 72 -6.65 -11.87 -4.40
N LEU A 73 -6.13 -11.57 -3.19
CA LEU A 73 -4.76 -11.11 -3.01
C LEU A 73 -3.73 -12.13 -3.52
N ASP A 74 -3.92 -13.42 -3.21
CA ASP A 74 -3.01 -14.49 -3.67
C ASP A 74 -3.00 -14.59 -5.21
N ALA A 75 -4.16 -14.41 -5.86
CA ALA A 75 -4.26 -14.35 -7.32
C ALA A 75 -3.54 -13.12 -7.90
N LEU A 76 -3.76 -11.94 -7.32
CA LEU A 76 -3.08 -10.70 -7.70
C LEU A 76 -1.56 -10.85 -7.61
N VAL A 77 -1.04 -11.40 -6.51
CA VAL A 77 0.39 -11.65 -6.31
C VAL A 77 0.93 -12.62 -7.36
N ALA A 78 0.21 -13.70 -7.66
CA ALA A 78 0.64 -14.69 -8.64
C ALA A 78 0.77 -14.07 -10.03
N ASP A 79 -0.25 -13.35 -10.48
CA ASP A 79 -0.29 -12.70 -11.79
C ASP A 79 0.79 -11.63 -11.92
N PHE A 80 0.95 -10.78 -10.90
CA PHE A 80 2.00 -9.78 -10.85
C PHE A 80 3.38 -10.41 -11.02
N ARG A 81 3.71 -11.44 -10.22
CA ARG A 81 5.01 -12.11 -10.29
C ARG A 81 5.27 -12.77 -11.64
N VAL A 82 4.25 -13.40 -12.23
CA VAL A 82 4.37 -14.00 -13.56
C VAL A 82 4.74 -12.94 -14.60
N LEU A 83 4.03 -11.79 -14.57
CA LEU A 83 4.26 -10.73 -15.52
C LEU A 83 5.60 -10.01 -15.28
N ALA A 84 5.91 -9.66 -14.02
CA ALA A 84 7.18 -9.07 -13.60
C ALA A 84 8.38 -9.90 -14.07
N ARG A 85 8.42 -11.21 -13.76
CA ARG A 85 9.49 -12.10 -14.22
C ARG A 85 9.59 -12.17 -15.74
N THR A 86 8.45 -12.20 -16.42
CA THR A 86 8.41 -12.29 -17.89
C THR A 86 9.01 -11.04 -18.52
N LEU A 87 8.60 -9.85 -18.06
CA LEU A 87 9.06 -8.57 -18.56
C LEU A 87 10.55 -8.34 -18.24
N SER A 88 10.97 -8.58 -16.99
CA SER A 88 12.38 -8.45 -16.60
C SER A 88 13.28 -9.37 -17.42
N ARG A 89 12.88 -10.64 -17.64
CA ARG A 89 13.64 -11.56 -18.49
C ARG A 89 13.75 -11.07 -19.94
N HIS A 90 12.66 -10.57 -20.52
CA HIS A 90 12.70 -10.06 -21.89
C HIS A 90 13.57 -8.80 -22.01
N TYR A 91 13.51 -7.93 -21.01
CA TYR A 91 14.37 -6.75 -20.92
C TYR A 91 15.85 -7.13 -20.83
N ASP A 92 16.22 -8.04 -19.92
CA ASP A 92 17.61 -8.50 -19.76
C ASP A 92 18.17 -9.16 -21.02
N GLN A 93 17.30 -9.83 -21.80
CA GLN A 93 17.65 -10.48 -23.05
C GLN A 93 17.64 -9.54 -24.26
N GLY A 94 17.20 -8.28 -24.11
CA GLY A 94 17.01 -7.35 -25.24
C GLY A 94 15.94 -7.83 -26.22
N THR A 95 14.95 -8.59 -25.75
CA THR A 95 13.85 -9.16 -26.56
C THR A 95 12.49 -8.57 -26.20
N LEU A 96 12.45 -7.54 -25.36
CA LEU A 96 11.21 -6.85 -25.02
C LEU A 96 10.64 -6.15 -26.25
N HIS A 97 9.34 -6.34 -26.50
CA HIS A 97 8.65 -5.65 -27.58
C HIS A 97 8.42 -4.17 -27.23
N GLU A 98 9.35 -3.29 -27.61
CA GLU A 98 9.35 -1.85 -27.26
C GLU A 98 8.15 -1.07 -27.83
N ASP A 99 7.53 -1.58 -28.91
CA ASP A 99 6.29 -1.06 -29.47
C ASP A 99 5.08 -1.31 -28.56
N VAL A 100 5.16 -2.30 -27.67
CA VAL A 100 4.09 -2.68 -26.73
C VAL A 100 4.42 -2.22 -25.31
N TRP A 101 5.68 -2.33 -24.90
CA TRP A 101 6.12 -2.04 -23.54
C TRP A 101 7.15 -0.90 -23.53
N CYS A 102 6.86 0.14 -22.75
CA CYS A 102 7.86 1.14 -22.38
C CYS A 102 8.53 0.73 -21.07
N VAL A 103 9.85 0.90 -20.98
CA VAL A 103 10.60 0.67 -19.73
C VAL A 103 11.12 1.99 -19.18
N GLU A 104 10.89 2.21 -17.90
CA GLU A 104 11.34 3.37 -17.15
C GLU A 104 12.16 2.88 -15.93
N PRO A 105 13.49 2.97 -15.97
CA PRO A 105 14.32 2.63 -14.81
C PRO A 105 14.11 3.64 -13.67
N HIS A 106 13.83 3.14 -12.46
CA HIS A 106 13.59 3.97 -11.27
C HIS A 106 14.33 3.39 -10.06
N GLY A 107 15.56 3.89 -9.84
CA GLY A 107 16.42 3.39 -8.76
C GLY A 107 16.78 1.91 -8.97
N VAL A 108 16.33 1.04 -8.05
CA VAL A 108 16.54 -0.42 -8.13
C VAL A 108 15.38 -1.15 -8.81
N HIS A 109 14.38 -0.43 -9.31
CA HIS A 109 13.20 -0.97 -9.97
C HIS A 109 13.19 -0.66 -11.47
N LEU A 110 12.44 -1.46 -12.22
CA LEU A 110 12.09 -1.27 -13.61
C LEU A 110 10.56 -1.12 -13.71
N GLY A 111 10.10 0.06 -14.10
CA GLY A 111 8.70 0.31 -14.44
C GLY A 111 8.43 -0.11 -15.87
N PHE A 112 7.48 -1.03 -16.07
CA PHE A 112 7.00 -1.48 -17.37
C PHE A 112 5.59 -0.96 -17.60
N VAL A 113 5.41 -0.16 -18.65
CA VAL A 113 4.10 0.40 -19.02
C VAL A 113 3.67 -0.17 -20.36
N ASN A 114 2.54 -0.84 -20.38
CA ASN A 114 1.94 -1.31 -21.63
C ASN A 114 1.31 -0.12 -22.37
N ARG A 115 1.78 0.17 -23.58
CA ARG A 115 1.35 1.34 -24.36
C ARG A 115 -0.11 1.28 -24.81
N ASP A 116 -0.64 0.08 -25.02
CA ASP A 116 -2.00 -0.12 -25.55
C ASP A 116 -3.05 -0.12 -24.43
N THR A 117 -2.72 -0.75 -23.30
CA THR A 117 -3.67 -0.97 -22.19
C THR A 117 -3.49 -0.02 -21.02
N GLY A 118 -2.31 0.61 -20.90
CA GLY A 118 -1.95 1.43 -19.74
C GLY A 118 -1.61 0.62 -18.49
N VAL A 119 -1.55 -0.71 -18.56
CA VAL A 119 -1.13 -1.57 -17.44
C VAL A 119 0.30 -1.26 -17.02
N ILE A 120 0.52 -1.08 -15.72
CA ILE A 120 1.82 -0.79 -15.14
C ILE A 120 2.26 -1.94 -14.25
N VAL A 121 3.50 -2.40 -14.43
CA VAL A 121 4.19 -3.36 -13.55
C VAL A 121 5.53 -2.77 -13.18
N GLU A 122 5.81 -2.56 -11.90
CA GLU A 122 7.12 -2.09 -11.45
C GLU A 122 7.81 -3.18 -10.63
N ALA A 123 8.85 -3.78 -11.20
CA ALA A 123 9.54 -4.93 -10.63
C ALA A 123 10.94 -4.55 -10.13
N HIS A 124 11.39 -5.16 -9.04
CA HIS A 124 12.77 -5.00 -8.59
C HIS A 124 13.73 -5.62 -9.62
N ALA A 125 14.75 -4.86 -10.06
CA ALA A 125 15.61 -5.24 -11.18
C ALA A 125 16.46 -6.49 -10.89
N GLY A 126 16.80 -6.72 -9.62
CA GLY A 126 17.59 -7.89 -9.20
C GLY A 126 16.77 -9.06 -8.65
N ASP A 127 15.48 -8.83 -8.35
CA ASP A 127 14.60 -9.85 -7.76
C ASP A 127 13.14 -9.57 -8.15
N PRO A 128 12.70 -10.00 -9.35
CA PRO A 128 11.35 -9.72 -9.83
C PRO A 128 10.22 -10.35 -9.01
N ASP A 129 10.54 -11.19 -8.01
CA ASP A 129 9.57 -11.78 -7.09
C ASP A 129 9.38 -10.97 -5.80
N ASP A 130 10.25 -9.99 -5.56
CA ASP A 130 10.16 -9.04 -4.46
C ASP A 130 8.94 -8.13 -4.66
N LEU A 131 8.12 -8.03 -3.61
CA LEU A 131 6.82 -7.36 -3.68
C LEU A 131 6.87 -6.03 -2.94
N ASP A 132 6.55 -4.96 -3.64
CA ASP A 132 6.25 -3.69 -3.02
C ASP A 132 4.72 -3.49 -2.95
N PRO A 133 4.13 -3.21 -1.78
CA PRO A 133 2.70 -2.95 -1.64
C PRO A 133 2.18 -1.85 -2.55
N TYR A 134 2.95 -0.77 -2.78
CA TYR A 134 2.56 0.32 -3.66
C TYR A 134 2.47 -0.16 -5.12
N PHE A 135 3.50 -0.85 -5.61
CA PHE A 135 3.52 -1.31 -7.01
C PHE A 135 2.53 -2.43 -7.29
N LEU A 136 2.26 -3.29 -6.31
CA LEU A 136 1.23 -4.32 -6.47
C LEU A 136 -0.18 -3.70 -6.53
N LEU A 137 -0.44 -2.67 -5.71
CA LEU A 137 -1.71 -1.94 -5.79
C LEU A 137 -1.84 -1.19 -7.12
N LEU A 138 -0.78 -0.52 -7.59
CA LEU A 138 -0.77 0.16 -8.89
C LEU A 138 -1.05 -0.80 -10.05
N PHE A 139 -0.53 -2.02 -9.98
CA PHE A 139 -0.85 -3.06 -10.96
C PHE A 139 -2.33 -3.44 -10.93
N ALA A 140 -2.92 -3.65 -9.74
CA ALA A 140 -4.35 -3.91 -9.61
C ALA A 140 -5.21 -2.74 -10.16
N GLU A 141 -4.84 -1.50 -9.86
CA GLU A 141 -5.53 -0.30 -10.32
C GLU A 141 -5.48 -0.14 -11.85
N THR A 142 -4.30 -0.32 -12.44
CA THR A 142 -4.09 -0.10 -13.89
C THR A 142 -4.62 -1.24 -14.75
N THR A 143 -4.70 -2.46 -14.20
CA THR A 143 -5.41 -3.57 -14.85
C THR A 143 -6.92 -3.45 -14.70
N GLY A 144 -7.42 -2.73 -13.68
CA GLY A 144 -8.83 -2.72 -13.30
C GLY A 144 -9.35 -4.08 -12.84
N ALA A 145 -8.44 -5.00 -12.53
CA ALA A 145 -8.74 -6.31 -12.00
C ALA A 145 -8.74 -6.28 -10.46
N TYR A 146 -9.19 -7.37 -9.84
CA TYR A 146 -9.18 -7.55 -8.39
C TYR A 146 -10.03 -6.54 -7.59
N PRO A 147 -11.34 -6.40 -7.90
CA PRO A 147 -12.20 -5.43 -7.25
C PRO A 147 -12.27 -5.58 -5.73
N GLY A 148 -12.14 -6.79 -5.17
CA GLY A 148 -12.15 -6.96 -3.71
C GLY A 148 -10.91 -6.37 -3.04
N VAL A 149 -9.74 -6.43 -3.68
CA VAL A 149 -8.53 -5.76 -3.20
C VAL A 149 -8.68 -4.24 -3.33
N LEU A 150 -9.18 -3.76 -4.48
CA LEU A 150 -9.36 -2.33 -4.74
C LEU A 150 -10.38 -1.70 -3.77
N ASP A 151 -11.51 -2.37 -3.53
CA ASP A 151 -12.55 -1.93 -2.60
C ASP A 151 -12.05 -1.96 -1.15
N ALA A 152 -11.18 -2.91 -0.79
CA ALA A 152 -10.60 -2.98 0.54
C ALA A 152 -9.54 -1.89 0.77
N CYS A 153 -8.72 -1.57 -0.24
CA CYS A 153 -7.60 -0.63 -0.16
C CYS A 153 -8.03 0.85 -0.30
N VAL A 154 -9.04 1.29 0.44
CA VAL A 154 -9.57 2.66 0.39
C VAL A 154 -8.58 3.74 0.82
N HIS A 155 -7.56 3.38 1.60
CA HIS A 155 -6.44 4.22 2.01
C HIS A 155 -5.16 3.91 1.23
N GLY A 156 -5.29 3.19 0.10
CA GLY A 156 -4.22 2.88 -0.82
C GLY A 156 -3.10 2.07 -0.17
N PHE A 157 -1.87 2.57 -0.30
CA PHE A 157 -0.65 1.96 0.23
C PHE A 157 -0.77 1.45 1.68
N HIS A 158 -1.41 2.22 2.58
CA HIS A 158 -1.50 1.82 3.99
C HIS A 158 -2.34 0.57 4.22
N ASP A 159 -3.44 0.44 3.47
CA ASP A 159 -4.28 -0.77 3.53
C ASP A 159 -3.56 -1.95 2.88
N MET A 160 -2.83 -1.72 1.79
CA MET A 160 -2.05 -2.77 1.13
C MET A 160 -0.89 -3.28 1.99
N CYS A 161 -0.18 -2.40 2.72
CA CYS A 161 0.80 -2.81 3.71
C CYS A 161 0.19 -3.68 4.81
N HIS A 162 -0.99 -3.31 5.29
CA HIS A 162 -1.68 -4.09 6.32
C HIS A 162 -2.11 -5.46 5.79
N LEU A 163 -2.59 -5.53 4.54
CA LEU A 163 -2.87 -6.80 3.88
C LEU A 163 -1.64 -7.70 3.82
N PHE A 164 -0.48 -7.15 3.48
CA PHE A 164 0.74 -7.95 3.43
C PHE A 164 1.13 -8.46 4.82
N GLU A 165 1.02 -7.62 5.86
CA GLU A 165 1.31 -8.02 7.24
C GLU A 165 0.41 -9.18 7.68
N VAL A 166 -0.91 -9.06 7.50
CA VAL A 166 -1.87 -10.13 7.79
C VAL A 166 -1.59 -11.36 6.93
N ALA A 167 -1.14 -11.16 5.68
CA ALA A 167 -0.86 -12.24 4.77
C ALA A 167 0.47 -12.97 5.01
N GLY A 168 1.38 -12.40 5.81
CA GLY A 168 2.74 -12.89 5.98
C GLY A 168 3.63 -12.66 4.76
N LEU A 169 3.44 -11.54 4.06
CA LEU A 169 4.19 -11.14 2.86
C LEU A 169 5.25 -10.04 3.14
N LEU A 170 5.33 -9.54 4.38
CA LEU A 170 6.36 -8.61 4.88
C LEU A 170 7.38 -9.33 5.77
#